data_AF-A0A653IV38-F1
#
_entry.id   AF-A0A653IV38-F1
#
_cell.length_a   1.000
_cell.length_b   1.000
_cell.length_c   1.000
_cell.angle_alpha   90.00
_cell.angle_beta   90.00
_cell.angle_gamma   90.00
#
_symmetry.space_group_name_H-M   'P 1'
#
loop_
_entity.id
_entity.type
_entity.pdbx_description
1 polymer ?
#
loop_
_entity_poly.entity_id
_entity_poly.type
_entity_poly.pdbx_seq_one_letter_code
_entity_poly.pdbx_strand_id
1 'polypeptide(L)'
;MSDPVTSPTGAAQLPTDHPRIREVHAEGRVFSSILEAARELGITPDTVRSRIKREVASYAFGGARKPQPGGSTRLHGRPVVIAGVRYATMKAAAAQLNTNTSEIRRKIMQGIVGYWYEDEGQRLDSRRDIRRPIFADGKPYESIAAAARDLRLTRPTVHARIKSERFPDYFYQK
;
A
#
# COMPACT_ATOMS: atom_id res chain seq x y z
N MET A 1 22.79 38.88 -40.24
CA MET A 1 22.40 38.27 -38.95
C MET A 1 21.49 37.12 -39.31
N SER A 2 22.02 35.90 -39.29
CA SER A 2 21.32 34.69 -39.74
C SER A 2 21.16 33.77 -38.53
N ASP A 3 19.92 33.43 -38.21
CA ASP A 3 19.60 32.56 -37.07
C ASP A 3 20.01 31.10 -37.33
N PRO A 4 20.54 30.39 -36.33
CA PRO A 4 20.91 28.98 -36.47
C PRO A 4 19.66 28.09 -36.45
N VAL A 5 19.48 27.37 -37.56
CA VAL A 5 18.53 26.26 -37.70
C VAL A 5 18.90 25.16 -36.70
N THR A 6 18.09 25.01 -35.65
CA THR A 6 18.24 23.91 -34.68
C THR A 6 17.64 22.65 -35.28
N SER A 7 18.48 21.72 -35.71
CA SER A 7 18.06 20.42 -36.22
C SER A 7 17.25 19.64 -35.18
N PRO A 8 16.15 18.98 -35.56
CA PRO A 8 15.36 18.18 -34.63
C PRO A 8 16.20 16.98 -34.16
N THR A 9 16.45 16.94 -32.85
CA THR A 9 17.07 15.81 -32.15
C THR A 9 16.36 14.52 -32.52
N GLY A 10 17.09 13.61 -33.18
CA GLY A 10 16.58 12.32 -33.63
C GLY A 10 15.89 11.57 -32.49
N ALA A 11 14.58 11.36 -32.64
CA ALA A 11 13.80 10.58 -31.69
C ALA A 11 14.28 9.13 -31.75
N ALA A 12 15.04 8.72 -30.73
CA ALA A 12 15.41 7.32 -30.53
C ALA A 12 14.13 6.47 -30.54
N GLN A 13 14.04 5.55 -31.50
CA GLN A 13 12.96 4.57 -31.56
C GLN A 13 13.02 3.74 -30.27
N LEU A 14 12.00 3.90 -29.42
CA LEU A 14 11.92 3.13 -28.18
C LEU A 14 11.70 1.66 -28.53
N PRO A 15 12.35 0.72 -27.82
CA PRO A 15 12.16 -0.71 -28.05
C PRO A 15 10.67 -1.06 -27.90
N THR A 16 10.08 -1.53 -29.00
CA THR A 16 8.64 -1.78 -29.17
C THR A 16 8.14 -2.99 -28.37
N ASP A 17 9.03 -3.80 -27.82
CA ASP A 17 8.73 -5.13 -27.29
C ASP A 17 8.67 -5.18 -25.75
N HIS A 18 8.14 -4.13 -25.13
CA HIS A 18 7.88 -4.17 -23.69
C HIS A 18 6.49 -4.79 -23.46
N PRO A 19 6.33 -5.81 -22.59
CA PRO A 19 5.07 -6.54 -22.35
C PRO A 19 3.92 -5.68 -21.76
N ARG A 20 4.15 -4.38 -21.58
CA ARG A 20 3.19 -3.39 -21.07
C ARG A 20 2.80 -2.35 -22.11
N ILE A 21 3.48 -2.31 -23.26
CA ILE A 21 3.10 -1.47 -24.38
C ILE A 21 1.86 -2.10 -25.00
N ARG A 22 0.79 -1.33 -25.10
CA ARG A 22 -0.47 -1.72 -25.71
C ARG A 22 -0.87 -0.65 -26.69
N GLU A 23 -1.40 -1.09 -27.81
CA GLU A 23 -2.03 -0.24 -28.80
C GLU A 23 -3.16 0.60 -28.16
N VAL A 24 -3.27 1.86 -28.57
CA VAL A 24 -4.26 2.83 -28.07
C VAL A 24 -4.99 3.42 -29.26
N HIS A 25 -6.31 3.40 -29.22
CA HIS A 25 -7.17 4.09 -30.17
C HIS A 25 -7.55 5.44 -29.55
N ALA A 26 -7.20 6.55 -30.20
CA ALA A 26 -7.51 7.89 -29.73
C ALA A 26 -7.88 8.82 -30.89
N GLU A 27 -9.03 9.50 -30.81
CA GLU A 27 -9.52 10.47 -31.80
C GLU A 27 -9.56 9.91 -33.25
N GLY A 28 -9.97 8.64 -33.39
CA GLY A 28 -10.04 7.95 -34.68
C GLY A 28 -8.70 7.50 -35.25
N ARG A 29 -7.60 7.63 -34.49
CA ARG A 29 -6.26 7.16 -34.86
C ARG A 29 -5.80 6.02 -33.95
N VAL A 30 -4.91 5.20 -34.48
CA VAL A 30 -4.30 4.06 -33.78
C VAL A 30 -2.84 4.39 -33.47
N PHE A 31 -2.44 4.25 -32.21
CA PHE A 31 -1.10 4.51 -31.72
C PHE A 31 -0.53 3.23 -31.09
N SER A 32 0.78 3.01 -31.24
CA SER A 32 1.48 1.85 -30.64
C SER A 32 1.48 1.89 -29.11
N SER A 33 1.40 3.08 -28.52
CA SER A 33 1.46 3.27 -27.07
C SER A 33 0.73 4.54 -26.59
N ILE A 34 0.44 4.60 -25.28
CA ILE A 34 -0.08 5.80 -24.62
C ILE A 34 0.85 7.00 -24.80
N LEU A 35 2.18 6.78 -24.75
CA LEU A 35 3.17 7.86 -24.86
C LEU A 35 3.17 8.49 -26.26
N GLU A 36 3.02 7.65 -27.29
CA GLU A 36 2.90 8.11 -28.67
C GLU A 36 1.61 8.90 -28.87
N ALA A 37 0.47 8.36 -28.43
CA ALA A 37 -0.81 9.06 -28.49
C ALA A 37 -0.76 10.42 -27.76
N ALA A 38 -0.14 10.47 -26.58
CA ALA A 38 0.03 11.69 -25.80
C ALA A 38 0.87 12.74 -26.55
N ARG A 39 1.98 12.31 -27.17
CA ARG A 39 2.87 13.18 -27.95
C ARG A 39 2.17 13.78 -29.16
N GLU A 40 1.49 12.95 -29.95
CA GLU A 40 0.81 13.37 -31.19
C GLU A 40 -0.40 14.26 -30.92
N LEU A 41 -1.11 14.04 -29.81
CA LEU A 41 -2.29 14.82 -29.44
C LEU A 41 -1.96 16.05 -28.58
N GLY A 42 -0.70 16.27 -28.20
CA GLY A 42 -0.29 17.39 -27.36
C GLY A 42 -0.88 17.36 -25.94
N ILE A 43 -1.16 16.17 -25.39
CA ILE A 43 -1.73 15.98 -24.05
C ILE A 43 -0.82 15.10 -23.19
N THR A 44 -1.04 15.08 -21.87
CA THR A 44 -0.24 14.23 -20.99
C THR A 44 -0.64 12.75 -21.10
N PRO A 45 0.29 11.80 -20.88
CA PRO A 45 -0.02 10.36 -20.83
C PRO A 45 -1.11 10.00 -19.81
N ASP A 46 -1.20 10.75 -18.71
CA ASP A 46 -2.23 10.56 -17.69
C ASP A 46 -3.61 11.02 -18.15
N THR A 47 -3.68 12.06 -18.99
CA THR A 47 -4.93 12.47 -19.65
C THR A 47 -5.45 11.35 -20.54
N VAL A 48 -4.60 10.74 -21.36
CA VAL A 48 -4.96 9.59 -22.21
C VAL A 48 -5.46 8.42 -21.35
N ARG A 49 -4.72 8.03 -20.31
CA ARG A 49 -5.13 6.97 -19.37
C ARG A 49 -6.48 7.26 -18.71
N SER A 50 -6.70 8.50 -18.29
CA SER A 50 -7.94 8.93 -17.64
C SER A 50 -9.13 8.87 -18.59
N ARG A 51 -8.97 9.30 -19.84
CA ARG A 51 -10.01 9.22 -20.89
C ARG A 51 -10.40 7.76 -21.19
N ILE A 52 -9.41 6.87 -21.32
CA ILE A 52 -9.67 5.43 -21.49
C ILE A 52 -10.38 4.84 -20.27
N LYS A 53 -9.93 5.17 -19.05
CA LYS A 53 -10.54 4.67 -17.79
C LYS A 53 -11.99 5.12 -17.62
N ARG A 54 -12.34 6.30 -18.15
CA ARG A 54 -13.70 6.86 -18.13
C ARG A 54 -14.55 6.44 -19.34
N GLU A 55 -14.01 5.58 -20.21
CA GLU A 55 -14.72 5.04 -21.38
C GLU A 55 -15.20 6.16 -22.33
N VAL A 56 -14.39 7.20 -22.53
CA VAL A 56 -14.68 8.25 -23.52
C VAL A 56 -14.68 7.61 -24.92
N ALA A 57 -15.75 7.80 -25.69
CA ALA A 57 -16.01 7.08 -26.94
C ALA A 57 -14.82 7.03 -27.94
N SER A 58 -14.04 8.11 -28.02
CA SER A 58 -12.89 8.19 -28.93
C SER A 58 -11.59 7.61 -28.35
N TYR A 59 -11.61 6.99 -27.16
CA TYR A 59 -10.42 6.51 -26.44
C TYR A 59 -10.60 5.07 -25.96
N ALA A 60 -9.79 4.15 -26.49
CA ALA A 60 -9.80 2.74 -26.08
C ALA A 60 -8.40 2.13 -26.13
N PHE A 61 -8.20 1.00 -25.42
CA PHE A 61 -7.06 0.13 -25.68
C PHE A 61 -7.37 -0.83 -26.82
N GLY A 62 -6.41 -1.07 -27.69
CA GLY A 62 -6.46 -2.15 -28.67
C GLY A 62 -6.43 -3.53 -28.00
N GLY A 63 -7.16 -4.47 -28.61
CA GLY A 63 -7.25 -5.87 -28.21
C GLY A 63 -8.20 -6.15 -27.03
N ALA A 64 -8.62 -7.41 -26.93
CA ALA A 64 -9.43 -7.88 -25.81
C ALA A 64 -8.73 -7.56 -24.48
N ARG A 65 -9.46 -6.94 -23.55
CA ARG A 65 -8.97 -6.74 -22.18
C ARG A 65 -8.69 -8.12 -21.61
N LYS A 66 -7.42 -8.52 -21.46
CA LYS A 66 -7.08 -9.70 -20.68
C LYS A 66 -7.80 -9.54 -19.35
N PRO A 67 -8.64 -10.52 -18.93
CA PRO A 67 -9.32 -10.43 -17.65
C PRO A 67 -8.24 -10.12 -16.62
N GLN A 68 -8.32 -8.95 -15.99
CA GLN A 68 -7.45 -8.70 -14.86
C GLN A 68 -7.74 -9.83 -13.90
N PRO A 69 -6.72 -10.59 -13.44
CA PRO A 69 -6.93 -11.62 -12.44
C PRO A 69 -7.71 -10.94 -11.32
N GLY A 70 -8.98 -11.33 -11.18
CA GLY A 70 -9.97 -10.56 -10.44
C GLY A 70 -9.37 -10.18 -9.10
N GLY A 71 -9.20 -8.88 -8.85
CA GLY A 71 -8.49 -8.39 -7.68
C GLY A 71 -9.04 -9.10 -6.45
N SER A 72 -8.18 -9.88 -5.79
CA SER A 72 -8.48 -10.85 -4.72
C SER A 72 -9.75 -10.50 -3.93
N THR A 73 -10.91 -10.94 -4.43
CA THR A 73 -12.20 -10.81 -3.75
C THR A 73 -12.30 -11.76 -2.55
N ARG A 74 -11.30 -12.61 -2.36
CA ARG A 74 -11.32 -13.73 -1.41
C ARG A 74 -11.19 -13.30 0.06
N LEU A 75 -10.75 -12.09 0.37
CA LEU A 75 -10.62 -11.68 1.78
C LEU A 75 -11.96 -11.34 2.45
N HIS A 76 -12.99 -10.92 1.69
CA HIS A 76 -14.27 -10.52 2.28
C HIS A 76 -15.20 -11.70 2.58
N GLY A 77 -14.95 -12.87 1.99
CA GLY A 77 -15.73 -14.09 2.22
C GLY A 77 -15.26 -14.94 3.41
N ARG A 78 -14.22 -14.51 4.14
CA ARG A 78 -13.66 -15.29 5.24
C ARG A 78 -14.51 -15.14 6.51
N PRO A 79 -14.82 -16.24 7.21
CA PRO A 79 -15.51 -16.20 8.50
C PRO A 79 -14.62 -15.55 9.57
N VAL A 80 -15.27 -14.79 10.45
CA VAL A 80 -14.60 -14.07 11.55
C VAL A 80 -15.29 -14.35 12.87
N VAL A 81 -14.51 -14.36 13.94
CA VAL A 81 -15.01 -14.43 15.31
C VAL A 81 -14.74 -13.09 15.98
N ILE A 82 -15.82 -12.46 16.47
CA ILE A 82 -15.77 -11.17 17.16
C ILE A 82 -16.46 -11.29 18.51
N ALA A 83 -15.72 -11.01 19.59
CA ALA A 83 -16.17 -11.15 20.98
C ALA A 83 -16.81 -12.52 21.26
N GLY A 84 -16.25 -13.59 20.70
CA GLY A 84 -16.76 -14.97 20.83
C GLY A 84 -17.93 -15.31 19.90
N VAL A 85 -18.46 -14.36 19.13
CA VAL A 85 -19.54 -14.59 18.16
C VAL A 85 -18.97 -14.83 16.77
N ARG A 86 -19.35 -15.94 16.16
CA ARG A 86 -18.95 -16.30 14.79
C ARG A 86 -19.85 -15.63 13.76
N TYR A 87 -19.23 -15.05 12.74
CA TYR A 87 -19.91 -14.45 11.58
C TYR A 87 -19.39 -15.08 10.29
N ALA A 88 -20.29 -15.32 9.33
CA ALA A 88 -19.94 -15.92 8.05
C ALA A 88 -18.95 -15.05 7.24
N THR A 89 -19.02 -13.73 7.37
CA THR A 89 -18.14 -12.77 6.70
C THR A 89 -17.89 -11.54 7.57
N MET A 90 -16.79 -10.81 7.31
CA MET A 90 -16.57 -9.48 7.90
C MET A 90 -17.72 -8.50 7.62
N LYS A 91 -18.37 -8.61 6.45
CA LYS A 91 -19.51 -7.74 6.09
C LYS A 91 -20.73 -8.02 6.97
N ALA A 92 -21.03 -9.29 7.23
CA ALA A 92 -22.11 -9.67 8.15
C ALA A 92 -21.85 -9.16 9.57
N ALA A 93 -20.60 -9.32 10.05
CA ALA A 93 -20.20 -8.79 11.35
C ALA A 93 -20.31 -7.26 11.42
N ALA A 94 -19.87 -6.56 10.37
CA ALA A 94 -19.95 -5.10 10.28
C ALA A 94 -21.40 -4.59 10.33
N ALA A 95 -22.31 -5.26 9.63
CA ALA A 95 -23.74 -4.93 9.65
C ALA A 95 -24.35 -5.15 11.05
N GLN A 96 -24.06 -6.27 11.70
CA GLN A 96 -24.61 -6.59 13.03
C GLN A 96 -24.08 -5.64 14.12
N LEU A 97 -22.80 -5.27 14.04
CA LEU A 97 -22.13 -4.42 15.04
C LEU A 97 -22.20 -2.93 14.71
N ASN A 98 -22.89 -2.54 13.63
CA ASN A 98 -22.97 -1.16 13.13
C ASN A 98 -21.58 -0.49 13.01
N THR A 99 -20.63 -1.17 12.38
CA THR A 99 -19.22 -0.72 12.20
C THR A 99 -18.75 -0.90 10.75
N ASN A 100 -17.51 -0.50 10.44
CA ASN A 100 -16.90 -0.65 9.13
C ASN A 100 -16.05 -1.93 9.06
N THR A 101 -16.10 -2.64 7.92
CA THR A 101 -15.26 -3.82 7.65
C THR A 101 -13.76 -3.50 7.77
N SER A 102 -13.35 -2.28 7.42
CA SER A 102 -11.97 -1.79 7.60
C SER A 102 -11.56 -1.71 9.06
N GLU A 103 -12.47 -1.34 9.96
CA GLU A 103 -12.21 -1.29 11.40
C GLU A 103 -12.01 -2.69 11.98
N ILE A 104 -12.91 -3.62 11.63
CA ILE A 104 -12.80 -5.04 12.01
C ILE A 104 -11.47 -5.61 11.53
N ARG A 105 -11.15 -5.44 10.23
CA ARG A 105 -9.87 -5.89 9.66
C ARG A 105 -8.68 -5.30 10.41
N ARG A 106 -8.72 -4.01 10.72
CA ARG A 106 -7.65 -3.33 11.49
C ARG A 106 -7.49 -3.95 12.88
N LYS A 107 -8.57 -4.24 13.61
CA LYS A 107 -8.54 -4.88 14.93
C LYS A 107 -7.95 -6.30 14.86
N ILE A 108 -8.35 -7.10 13.86
CA ILE A 108 -7.80 -8.44 13.62
C ILE A 108 -6.30 -8.37 13.33
N MET A 109 -5.89 -7.50 12.40
CA MET A 109 -4.48 -7.34 12.02
C MET A 109 -3.61 -6.83 13.17
N GLN A 110 -4.19 -6.04 14.07
CA GLN A 110 -3.51 -5.57 15.28
C GLN A 110 -3.36 -6.67 16.34
N GLY A 111 -4.14 -7.75 16.23
CA GLY A 111 -4.19 -8.82 17.23
C GLY A 111 -4.96 -8.42 18.49
N ILE A 112 -5.98 -7.56 18.36
CA ILE A 112 -6.85 -7.20 19.48
C ILE A 112 -7.60 -8.44 19.95
N VAL A 113 -7.54 -8.72 21.26
CA VAL A 113 -8.24 -9.85 21.88
C VAL A 113 -9.74 -9.76 21.58
N GLY A 114 -10.33 -10.86 21.14
CA GLY A 114 -11.73 -10.86 20.75
C GLY A 114 -11.95 -10.67 19.25
N TYR A 115 -10.91 -10.46 18.43
CA TYR A 115 -11.05 -10.23 16.99
C TYR A 115 -10.10 -11.11 16.19
N TRP A 116 -10.63 -12.11 15.48
CA TRP A 116 -9.81 -12.96 14.61
C TRP A 116 -10.56 -13.58 13.42
N TYR A 117 -9.82 -14.10 12.45
CA TYR A 117 -10.37 -14.98 11.41
C TYR A 117 -10.45 -16.40 11.93
N GLU A 118 -11.55 -17.09 11.66
CA GLU A 118 -11.79 -18.45 12.18
C GLU A 118 -10.70 -19.45 11.78
N ASP A 119 -10.14 -19.32 10.58
CA ASP A 119 -9.09 -20.18 10.02
C ASP A 119 -7.67 -19.84 10.51
N GLU A 120 -7.43 -18.62 11.00
CA GLU A 120 -6.11 -18.20 11.52
C GLU A 120 -6.01 -18.25 13.05
N GLY A 121 -7.14 -18.15 13.76
CA GLY A 121 -7.14 -17.97 15.21
C GLY A 121 -6.68 -16.57 15.65
N GLN A 122 -6.67 -16.36 16.98
CA GLN A 122 -6.30 -15.07 17.58
C GLN A 122 -4.81 -14.76 17.37
N ARG A 123 -4.54 -13.68 16.64
CA ARG A 123 -3.19 -13.12 16.51
C ARG A 123 -2.75 -12.48 17.83
N LEU A 124 -1.45 -12.54 18.12
CA LEU A 124 -0.84 -11.82 19.23
C LEU A 124 -0.95 -10.30 18.99
N ASP A 125 -1.30 -9.54 20.03
CA ASP A 125 -1.34 -8.08 19.94
C ASP A 125 0.06 -7.53 19.67
N SER A 126 0.31 -7.13 18.43
CA SER A 126 1.58 -6.54 17.99
C SER A 126 1.97 -5.26 18.74
N ARG A 127 1.01 -4.61 19.40
CA ARG A 127 1.26 -3.41 20.20
C ARG A 127 1.77 -3.75 21.61
N ARG A 128 1.57 -4.98 22.08
CA ARG A 128 2.04 -5.40 23.40
C ARG A 128 3.55 -5.27 23.50
N ASP A 129 4.27 -5.54 22.40
CA ASP A 129 5.72 -5.37 22.33
C ASP A 129 6.18 -3.92 22.48
N ILE A 130 5.35 -2.95 22.08
CA ILE A 130 5.69 -1.52 22.15
C ILE A 130 5.63 -1.00 23.59
N ARG A 131 4.82 -1.62 24.44
CA ARG A 131 4.62 -1.25 25.85
C ARG A 131 5.47 -2.09 26.82
N ARG A 132 6.49 -2.79 26.32
CA ARG A 132 7.38 -3.54 27.20
C ARG A 132 8.23 -2.56 28.00
N PRO A 133 8.28 -2.69 29.34
CA PRO A 133 9.15 -1.88 30.17
C PRO A 133 10.61 -2.10 29.77
N ILE A 134 11.40 -1.03 29.82
CA ILE A 134 12.82 -1.06 29.47
C ILE A 134 13.64 -0.37 30.54
N PHE A 135 14.90 -0.76 30.65
CA PHE A 135 15.90 -0.02 31.40
C PHE A 135 16.80 0.72 30.40
N ALA A 136 17.08 2.00 30.63
CA ALA A 136 17.94 2.82 29.77
C ALA A 136 18.64 3.92 30.59
N ASP A 137 19.94 4.13 30.38
CA ASP A 137 20.76 5.13 31.09
C ASP A 137 20.55 5.11 32.63
N GLY A 138 20.51 3.91 33.22
CA GLY A 138 20.36 3.75 34.67
C GLY A 138 18.94 3.96 35.21
N LYS A 139 17.94 4.18 34.36
CA LYS A 139 16.55 4.44 34.77
C LYS A 139 15.56 3.44 34.16
N PRO A 140 14.58 2.93 34.93
CA PRO A 140 13.49 2.12 34.39
C PRO A 140 12.43 3.01 33.74
N TYR A 141 11.90 2.57 32.61
CA TYR A 141 10.81 3.24 31.88
C TYR A 141 9.70 2.25 31.55
N GLU A 142 8.46 2.74 31.55
CA GLU A 142 7.27 1.97 31.17
C GLU A 142 7.31 1.45 29.72
N SER A 143 8.05 2.11 28.82
CA SER A 143 8.15 1.76 27.40
C SER A 143 9.30 2.48 26.69
N ILE A 144 9.65 2.01 25.49
CA ILE A 144 10.58 2.70 24.57
C ILE A 144 10.14 4.14 24.30
N ALA A 145 8.83 4.39 24.20
CA ALA A 145 8.31 5.73 23.93
C ALA A 145 8.46 6.68 25.13
N ALA A 146 8.41 6.16 26.36
CA ALA A 146 8.69 6.96 27.56
C ALA A 146 10.17 7.33 27.66
N ALA A 147 11.07 6.35 27.47
CA ALA A 147 12.51 6.60 27.45
C ALA A 147 12.92 7.59 26.34
N ALA A 148 12.36 7.43 25.13
CA ALA A 148 12.62 8.33 24.02
C ALA A 148 12.26 9.80 24.34
N ARG A 149 11.15 10.03 25.06
CA ARG A 149 10.73 11.37 25.49
C ARG A 149 11.68 11.96 26.54
N ASP A 150 12.02 11.20 27.58
CA ASP A 150 12.88 11.67 28.67
C ASP A 150 14.31 11.94 28.20
N LEU A 151 14.88 11.00 27.43
CA LEU A 151 16.26 11.06 26.92
C LEU A 151 16.41 11.96 25.69
N ARG A 152 15.31 12.53 25.16
CA ARG A 152 15.26 13.33 23.92
C ARG A 152 15.87 12.60 22.71
N LEU A 153 15.56 11.31 22.58
CA LEU A 153 16.00 10.44 21.48
C LEU A 153 14.80 10.04 20.62
N THR A 154 15.08 9.62 19.38
CA THR A 154 14.02 8.99 18.56
C THR A 154 13.76 7.57 19.03
N ARG A 155 12.51 7.09 18.89
CA ARG A 155 12.15 5.69 19.22
C ARG A 155 13.02 4.66 18.48
N PRO A 156 13.30 4.82 17.16
CA PRO A 156 14.23 3.94 16.46
C PRO A 156 15.63 3.91 17.08
N THR A 157 16.15 5.06 17.55
CA THR A 157 17.46 5.12 18.20
C THR A 157 17.49 4.32 19.51
N VAL A 158 16.49 4.50 20.38
CA VAL A 158 16.40 3.73 21.63
C VAL A 158 16.30 2.23 21.35
N HIS A 159 15.47 1.85 20.36
CA HIS A 159 15.34 0.45 19.97
C HIS A 159 16.62 -0.14 19.36
N ALA A 160 17.38 0.65 18.58
CA ALA A 160 18.68 0.24 18.05
C ALA A 160 19.71 0.06 19.17
N ARG A 161 19.70 0.90 20.21
CA ARG A 161 20.56 0.74 21.40
C ARG A 161 20.26 -0.54 22.17
N ILE A 162 18.98 -0.86 22.39
CA ILE A 162 18.57 -2.13 23.06
C ILE A 162 19.07 -3.37 22.30
N LYS A 163 19.17 -3.30 20.97
CA LYS A 163 19.67 -4.41 20.13
C LYS A 163 21.19 -4.46 19.99
N SER A 164 21.91 -3.43 20.45
CA SER A 164 23.34 -3.28 20.23
C SER A 164 24.11 -3.64 21.48
N GLU A 165 25.15 -4.47 21.33
CA GLU A 165 26.05 -4.86 22.42
C GLU A 165 26.85 -3.67 22.99
N ARG A 166 26.94 -2.55 22.26
CA ARG A 166 27.66 -1.33 22.71
C ARG A 166 26.95 -0.56 23.82
N PHE A 167 25.67 -0.85 24.08
CA PHE A 167 24.86 -0.14 25.05
C PHE A 167 24.29 -1.13 26.08
N PRO A 168 25.12 -1.68 26.98
CA PRO A 168 24.69 -2.70 27.94
C PRO A 168 23.61 -2.21 28.92
N ASP A 169 23.52 -0.90 29.12
CA ASP A 169 22.51 -0.27 29.98
C ASP A 169 21.12 -0.18 29.34
N TYR A 170 20.95 -0.67 28.10
CA TYR A 170 19.69 -0.66 27.37
C TYR A 170 19.17 -2.09 27.20
N PHE A 171 18.15 -2.47 27.95
CA PHE A 171 17.54 -3.80 27.85
C PHE A 171 16.05 -3.81 28.19
N TYR A 172 15.34 -4.82 27.70
CA TYR A 172 13.95 -5.06 28.10
C TYR A 172 13.92 -5.62 29.52
N GLN A 173 13.08 -5.03 30.38
CA GLN A 173 12.82 -5.59 31.69
C GLN A 173 11.97 -6.86 31.53
N LYS A 174 12.34 -7.93 32.25
CA LYS A 174 11.62 -9.20 32.25
C LYS A 174 10.30 -9.11 33.00
#